data_AF-A0A3S0CCT5-F1
#
_entry.id   AF-A0A3S0CCT5-F1
#
_cell.length_a   1.000
_cell.length_b   1.000
_cell.length_c   1.000
_cell.angle_alpha   90.00
_cell.angle_beta   90.00
_cell.angle_gamma   90.00
#
_symmetry.space_group_name_H-M   'P 1'
#
loop_
_entity.id
_entity.type
_entity.pdbx_description
1 polymer ?
#
loop_
_entity_poly.entity_id
_entity_poly.type
_entity_poly.pdbx_seq_one_letter_code
_entity_poly.pdbx_strand_id
1 'polypeptide(L)'
;MSKLNVNGSDEILLSRHSEAQWNRREQELVRWTSNAKLRRRPKQTMLLDQVHVDAELHKALRLLNQKQVKTEYSCAGVSVLDEPEDHSLYAYLTIYSSKEADRFVQLAMKRMKHRLMVTYEPERNRYDLSSFYIGHNRSFCLLLERSAEIFNNIEPNRNEGVKLS
;
A
#
# COMPACT_ATOMS: atom_id res chain seq x y z
N MET A 1 18.68 17.89 3.70
CA MET A 1 18.93 17.61 2.28
C MET A 1 18.41 16.20 1.99
N SER A 2 17.31 16.08 1.25
CA SER A 2 16.78 14.79 0.80
C SER A 2 17.68 14.24 -0.30
N LYS A 3 18.31 13.09 -0.07
CA LYS A 3 18.98 12.34 -1.14
C LYS A 3 17.91 11.87 -2.13
N LEU A 4 17.73 12.61 -3.22
CA LEU A 4 17.09 12.13 -4.44
C LEU A 4 18.00 11.03 -4.98
N ASN A 5 17.61 9.78 -4.79
CA ASN A 5 18.30 8.67 -5.41
C ASN A 5 17.77 8.55 -6.84
N VAL A 6 18.59 9.02 -7.78
CA VAL A 6 18.40 8.87 -9.21
C VAL A 6 18.77 7.44 -9.58
N ASN A 7 17.78 6.62 -9.91
CA ASN A 7 17.95 5.34 -10.59
C ASN A 7 16.79 5.18 -11.58
N GLY A 8 17.02 5.54 -12.85
CA GLY A 8 16.34 5.00 -14.05
C GLY A 8 14.82 5.12 -14.21
N SER A 9 14.09 5.55 -13.19
CA SER A 9 12.65 5.74 -13.17
C SER A 9 12.36 7.01 -12.39
N ASP A 10 11.61 7.95 -12.97
CA ASP A 10 11.19 9.21 -12.35
C ASP A 10 10.19 8.99 -11.19
N GLU A 11 10.43 7.98 -10.35
CA GLU A 11 9.60 7.67 -9.19
C GLU A 11 9.77 8.75 -8.12
N ILE A 12 8.66 9.29 -7.67
CA ILE A 12 8.61 10.35 -6.66
C ILE A 12 8.15 9.74 -5.34
N LEU A 13 9.03 9.72 -4.33
CA LEU A 13 8.65 9.34 -2.98
C LEU A 13 7.81 10.45 -2.33
N LEU A 14 6.53 10.17 -2.09
CA LEU A 14 5.57 11.11 -1.51
C LEU A 14 5.51 11.05 0.02
N SER A 15 5.70 9.86 0.60
CA SER A 15 5.68 9.65 2.04
C SER A 15 6.96 10.18 2.72
N ARG A 16 6.82 10.84 3.87
CA ARG A 16 7.96 11.37 4.65
C ARG A 16 8.38 10.40 5.74
N HIS A 17 9.68 10.09 5.78
CA HIS A 17 10.30 9.26 6.81
C HIS A 17 11.57 9.92 7.33
N SER A 18 11.80 9.84 8.65
CA SER A 18 13.03 10.35 9.26
C SER A 18 14.20 9.40 9.01
N GLU A 19 15.42 9.92 9.14
CA GLU A 19 16.64 9.11 9.03
C GLU A 19 16.64 7.92 10.01
N ALA A 20 16.20 8.13 11.26
CA ALA A 20 16.05 7.07 12.24
C ALA A 20 15.08 5.94 11.79
N GLN A 21 14.03 6.30 11.04
CA GLN A 21 13.09 5.32 10.48
C GLN A 21 13.72 4.53 9.34
N TRP A 22 14.47 5.20 8.45
CA TRP A 22 15.24 4.53 7.40
C TRP A 22 16.28 3.56 7.99
N ASN A 23 17.06 4.01 8.97
CA ASN A 23 18.04 3.16 9.66
C ASN A 23 17.38 1.95 10.31
N ARG A 24 16.19 2.12 10.91
CA ARG A 24 15.42 1.00 11.47
C ARG A 24 14.97 0.02 10.40
N ARG A 25 14.49 0.51 9.25
CA ARG A 25 14.07 -0.33 8.11
C ARG A 25 15.25 -1.14 7.56
N GLU A 26 16.43 -0.54 7.44
CA GLU A 26 17.65 -1.23 7.02
C GLU A 26 18.05 -2.32 8.02
N GLN A 27 18.01 -2.03 9.32
CA GLN A 27 18.29 -3.03 10.36
C GLN A 27 17.29 -4.19 10.32
N GLU A 28 16.01 -3.90 10.05
CA GLU A 28 14.99 -4.93 9.90
C GLU A 28 15.26 -5.82 8.69
N LEU A 29 15.68 -5.25 7.56
CA LEU A 29 16.09 -5.99 6.38
C LEU A 29 17.26 -6.93 6.68
N VAL A 30 18.31 -6.44 7.33
CA VAL A 30 19.48 -7.25 7.72
C VAL A 30 19.08 -8.39 8.67
N ARG A 31 18.23 -8.11 9.66
CA ARG A 31 17.72 -9.15 10.57
C ARG A 31 16.87 -10.17 9.82
N TRP A 32 16.02 -9.71 8.90
CA TRP A 32 15.20 -10.59 8.10
C TRP A 32 16.08 -11.53 7.28
N THR A 33 17.05 -11.03 6.52
CA THR A 33 17.92 -11.87 5.68
C THR A 33 18.75 -12.88 6.48
N SER A 34 19.15 -12.53 7.71
CA SER A 34 19.97 -13.39 8.56
C SER A 34 19.19 -14.45 9.34
N ASN A 35 17.88 -14.26 9.52
CA ASN A 35 17.05 -15.16 10.32
C ASN A 35 16.63 -16.41 9.53
N ALA A 36 16.72 -17.57 10.18
CA ALA A 36 16.17 -18.81 9.66
C ALA A 36 14.68 -18.67 9.37
N LYS A 37 14.27 -19.08 8.16
CA LYS A 37 12.88 -18.99 7.73
C LYS A 37 12.15 -20.27 8.08
N LEU A 38 11.30 -20.20 9.10
CA LEU A 38 10.45 -21.31 9.46
C LEU A 38 9.28 -21.36 8.47
N ARG A 39 9.09 -22.51 7.80
CA ARG A 39 7.87 -22.76 7.05
C ARG A 39 6.68 -22.78 8.02
N ARG A 40 5.66 -21.98 7.71
CA ARG A 40 4.46 -21.83 8.53
C ARG A 40 3.23 -22.00 7.65
N ARG A 41 2.16 -21.24 7.89
CA ARG A 41 0.90 -21.45 7.19
C ARG A 41 1.00 -20.89 5.77
N PRO A 42 0.43 -21.58 4.77
CA PRO A 42 0.31 -21.00 3.44
C PRO A 42 -0.60 -19.76 3.49
N LYS A 43 -0.35 -18.81 2.60
CA LYS A 43 -1.25 -17.66 2.43
C LYS A 43 -2.63 -18.13 1.97
N GLN A 44 -3.65 -17.43 2.46
CA GLN A 44 -5.02 -17.64 2.03
C GLN A 44 -5.35 -16.66 0.91
N THR A 45 -6.00 -17.15 -0.13
CA THR A 45 -6.49 -16.34 -1.24
C THR A 45 -8.02 -16.33 -1.27
N MET A 46 -8.59 -15.24 -1.77
CA MET A 46 -10.03 -15.08 -2.01
C MET A 46 -10.27 -14.57 -3.42
N LEU A 47 -11.44 -14.91 -4.00
CA LEU A 47 -11.83 -14.44 -5.32
C LEU A 47 -12.34 -12.99 -5.26
N LEU A 48 -11.82 -12.14 -6.15
CA LEU A 48 -12.28 -10.78 -6.41
C LEU A 48 -12.31 -10.56 -7.93
N ASP A 49 -13.48 -10.30 -8.51
CA ASP A 49 -13.65 -10.03 -9.94
C ASP A 49 -12.90 -11.03 -10.85
N GLN A 50 -13.05 -12.34 -10.54
CA GLN A 50 -12.43 -13.48 -11.23
C GLN A 50 -10.91 -13.67 -11.01
N VAL A 51 -10.28 -12.82 -10.21
CA VAL A 51 -8.85 -12.93 -9.84
C VAL A 51 -8.72 -13.39 -8.39
N HIS A 52 -7.76 -14.26 -8.11
CA HIS A 52 -7.41 -14.63 -6.73
C HIS A 52 -6.49 -13.58 -6.14
N VAL A 53 -6.89 -13.01 -5.00
CA VAL A 53 -6.11 -12.01 -4.25
C VAL A 53 -5.85 -12.50 -2.83
N ASP A 54 -4.81 -11.96 -2.18
CA ASP A 54 -4.54 -12.26 -0.77
C ASP A 54 -5.77 -11.93 0.10
N ALA A 55 -6.19 -12.88 0.94
CA ALA A 55 -7.37 -12.75 1.78
C ALA A 55 -7.28 -11.54 2.72
N GLU A 56 -6.07 -11.20 3.19
CA GLU A 56 -5.81 -10.02 4.04
C GLU A 56 -6.04 -8.69 3.31
N LEU A 57 -6.05 -8.67 1.98
CA LEU A 57 -6.28 -7.48 1.16
C LEU A 57 -7.66 -7.45 0.51
N HIS A 58 -8.35 -8.59 0.44
CA HIS A 58 -9.63 -8.75 -0.27
C HIS A 58 -10.65 -7.64 0.04
N LYS A 59 -10.91 -7.39 1.32
CA LYS A 59 -11.91 -6.39 1.73
C LYS A 59 -11.49 -4.97 1.36
N ALA A 60 -10.22 -4.63 1.52
CA ALA A 60 -9.70 -3.31 1.12
C ALA A 60 -9.86 -3.10 -0.40
N LEU A 61 -9.45 -4.08 -1.21
CA LEU A 61 -9.55 -4.05 -2.67
C LEU A 61 -11.01 -3.93 -3.13
N ARG A 62 -11.91 -4.72 -2.54
CA ARG A 62 -13.36 -4.65 -2.84
C ARG A 62 -13.91 -3.24 -2.58
N LEU A 63 -13.56 -2.62 -1.46
CA LEU A 63 -14.03 -1.27 -1.10
C LEU A 63 -13.45 -0.19 -2.04
N LEU A 64 -12.21 -0.34 -2.47
CA LEU A 64 -11.58 0.55 -3.45
C LEU A 64 -12.24 0.43 -4.83
N ASN A 65 -12.51 -0.80 -5.28
CA ASN A 65 -13.24 -1.05 -6.54
C ASN A 65 -14.64 -0.39 -6.51
N GLN A 66 -15.34 -0.45 -5.38
CA GLN A 66 -16.65 0.21 -5.19
C GLN A 66 -16.59 1.74 -5.34
N LYS A 67 -15.43 2.35 -5.07
CA LYS A 67 -15.17 3.79 -5.26
C LYS A 67 -14.42 4.09 -6.55
N GLN A 68 -14.41 3.16 -7.51
CA GLN A 68 -13.77 3.33 -8.82
C GLN A 68 -12.25 3.59 -8.73
N VAL A 69 -11.61 3.17 -7.64
CA VAL A 69 -10.15 3.21 -7.49
C VAL A 69 -9.59 1.93 -8.12
N LYS A 70 -9.01 2.06 -9.31
CA LYS A 70 -8.48 0.93 -10.08
C LYS A 70 -7.13 0.47 -9.53
N THR A 71 -7.02 -0.82 -9.22
CA THR A 71 -5.79 -1.45 -8.72
C THR A 71 -5.17 -2.34 -9.81
N GLU A 72 -3.85 -2.56 -9.74
CA GLU A 72 -3.11 -3.41 -10.71
C GLU A 72 -2.54 -4.66 -10.04
N TYR A 73 -1.72 -4.47 -9.02
CA TYR A 73 -1.08 -5.55 -8.27
C TYR A 73 -1.29 -5.35 -6.78
N SER A 74 -1.31 -6.46 -6.04
CA SER A 74 -1.43 -6.40 -4.59
C SER A 74 -0.84 -7.65 -3.93
N CYS A 75 -0.19 -7.48 -2.79
CA CYS A 75 0.33 -8.57 -1.98
C CYS A 75 0.36 -8.17 -0.51
N ALA A 76 -0.04 -9.06 0.40
CA ALA A 76 0.05 -8.86 1.84
C ALA A 76 1.49 -8.94 2.39
N GLY A 77 2.48 -9.21 1.53
CA GLY A 77 3.88 -9.37 1.90
C GLY A 77 4.15 -10.60 2.76
N VAL A 78 5.39 -10.81 3.20
CA VAL A 78 5.75 -11.87 4.16
C VAL A 78 5.34 -11.50 5.58
N SER A 79 4.67 -12.40 6.28
CA SER A 79 4.58 -12.34 7.73
C SER A 79 5.55 -13.33 8.35
N VAL A 80 5.92 -13.10 9.62
CA VAL A 80 6.61 -14.11 10.45
C VAL A 80 5.78 -15.39 10.53
N LEU A 81 4.49 -15.35 10.23
CA LEU A 81 3.54 -16.45 10.27
C LEU A 81 3.31 -17.16 8.93
N ASP A 82 3.92 -16.68 7.85
CA ASP A 82 3.73 -17.20 6.51
C ASP A 82 4.96 -18.02 6.09
N GLU A 83 4.82 -18.85 5.05
CA GLU A 83 5.99 -19.44 4.40
C GLU A 83 6.87 -18.32 3.80
N PRO A 84 8.18 -18.52 3.65
CA PRO A 84 9.10 -17.50 3.12
C PRO A 84 9.29 -17.57 1.59
N GLU A 85 9.10 -18.75 1.02
CA GLU A 85 9.23 -19.03 -0.41
C GLU A 85 7.92 -18.57 -1.09
N ASP A 86 8.02 -17.83 -2.20
CA ASP A 86 6.88 -17.31 -3.00
C ASP A 86 6.17 -16.03 -2.50
N HIS A 87 6.85 -15.17 -1.73
CA HIS A 87 6.24 -13.95 -1.22
C HIS A 87 7.07 -12.68 -1.41
N SER A 88 6.38 -11.57 -1.68
CA SER A 88 6.97 -10.25 -1.65
C SER A 88 7.41 -9.88 -0.23
N LEU A 89 8.58 -9.25 -0.12
CA LEU A 89 9.14 -8.87 1.19
C LEU A 89 8.26 -7.86 1.95
N TYR A 90 7.67 -6.92 1.23
CA TYR A 90 6.76 -5.92 1.78
C TYR A 90 5.35 -6.17 1.28
N ALA A 91 4.37 -5.86 2.13
CA ALA A 91 2.99 -5.75 1.68
C ALA A 91 2.89 -4.54 0.75
N TYR A 92 2.18 -4.66 -0.36
CA TYR A 92 2.04 -3.56 -1.30
C TYR A 92 0.71 -3.60 -2.08
N LEU A 93 0.36 -2.45 -2.65
CA LEU A 93 -0.78 -2.22 -3.52
C LEU A 93 -0.41 -1.17 -4.57
N THR A 94 -0.57 -1.51 -5.84
CA THR A 94 -0.44 -0.59 -6.96
C THR A 94 -1.81 -0.05 -7.37
N ILE A 95 -1.93 1.27 -7.51
CA ILE A 95 -3.17 1.99 -7.82
C ILE A 95 -2.93 2.90 -9.02
N TYR A 96 -3.77 2.83 -10.05
CA TYR A 96 -3.71 3.81 -11.15
C TYR A 96 -4.20 5.17 -10.66
N SER A 97 -3.47 6.24 -11.03
CA SER A 97 -3.84 7.60 -10.63
C SER A 97 -5.15 8.04 -11.29
N SER A 98 -5.99 8.64 -10.46
CA SER A 98 -7.29 9.22 -10.77
C SER A 98 -7.66 10.17 -9.62
N LYS A 99 -8.69 11.01 -9.80
CA LYS A 99 -9.15 11.91 -8.74
C LYS A 99 -9.51 11.15 -7.45
N GLU A 100 -10.12 9.98 -7.57
CA GLU A 100 -10.50 9.11 -6.47
C GLU A 100 -9.26 8.46 -5.83
N ALA A 101 -8.32 7.99 -6.65
CA ALA A 101 -7.06 7.42 -6.17
C ALA A 101 -6.26 8.45 -5.37
N ASP A 102 -6.11 9.69 -5.89
CA ASP A 102 -5.38 10.76 -5.23
C ASP A 102 -5.99 11.06 -3.84
N ARG A 103 -7.32 11.15 -3.76
CA ARG A 103 -8.04 11.37 -2.49
C ARG A 103 -7.81 10.22 -1.52
N PHE A 104 -7.84 8.98 -2.00
CA PHE A 104 -7.57 7.81 -1.18
C PHE A 104 -6.12 7.80 -0.67
N VAL A 105 -5.14 8.04 -1.54
CA VAL A 105 -3.71 8.08 -1.19
C VAL A 105 -3.44 9.13 -0.13
N GLN A 106 -3.99 10.34 -0.27
CA GLN A 106 -3.85 11.40 0.74
C GLN A 106 -4.48 11.00 2.09
N LEU A 107 -5.65 10.37 2.08
CA LEU A 107 -6.27 9.84 3.29
C LEU A 107 -5.39 8.76 3.94
N ALA A 108 -4.90 7.81 3.16
CA ALA A 108 -4.05 6.71 3.63
C ALA A 108 -2.75 7.25 4.24
N MET A 109 -2.08 8.19 3.57
CA MET A 109 -0.88 8.88 4.10
C MET A 109 -1.14 9.58 5.44
N LYS A 110 -2.26 10.30 5.57
CA LYS A 110 -2.64 10.98 6.81
C LYS A 110 -2.87 10.00 7.98
N ARG A 111 -3.46 8.83 7.69
CA ARG A 111 -3.85 7.84 8.72
C ARG A 111 -2.72 6.88 9.08
N MET A 112 -1.99 6.39 8.09
CA MET A 112 -0.97 5.37 8.25
C MET A 112 0.37 5.98 8.68
N LYS A 113 0.62 7.24 8.31
CA LYS A 113 1.82 8.02 8.65
C LYS A 113 3.09 7.23 8.25
N HIS A 114 4.09 7.20 9.13
CA HIS A 114 5.38 6.51 8.94
C HIS A 114 5.32 4.99 8.75
N ARG A 115 4.13 4.39 8.72
CA ARG A 115 3.94 2.95 8.45
C ARG A 115 3.68 2.66 6.98
N LEU A 116 3.37 3.70 6.19
CA LEU A 116 3.06 3.63 4.77
C LEU A 116 4.18 4.32 3.99
N MET A 117 4.74 3.61 3.04
CA MET A 117 5.54 4.18 1.97
C MET A 117 4.66 4.39 0.75
N VAL A 118 4.75 5.57 0.14
CA VAL A 118 4.04 5.90 -1.11
C VAL A 118 5.03 6.45 -2.10
N THR A 119 5.12 5.81 -3.26
CA THR A 119 5.79 6.35 -4.45
C THR A 119 4.75 6.64 -5.52
N TYR A 120 5.06 7.59 -6.39
CA TYR A 120 4.28 7.90 -7.58
C TYR A 120 5.19 7.77 -8.80
N GLU A 121 4.76 7.01 -9.79
CA GLU A 121 5.46 6.84 -11.06
C GLU A 121 4.71 7.63 -12.16
N PRO A 122 5.18 8.82 -12.56
CA PRO A 122 4.48 9.66 -13.53
C PRO A 122 4.32 8.98 -14.90
N GLU A 123 5.35 8.28 -15.37
CA GLU A 123 5.35 7.62 -16.66
C GLU A 123 4.28 6.52 -16.79
N ARG A 124 3.99 5.85 -15.66
CA ARG A 124 2.97 4.79 -15.60
C ARG A 124 1.65 5.28 -15.03
N ASN A 125 1.57 6.55 -14.65
CA ASN A 125 0.42 7.19 -14.03
C ASN A 125 -0.17 6.35 -12.88
N ARG A 126 0.68 5.95 -11.93
CA ARG A 126 0.28 5.07 -10.83
C ARG A 126 1.00 5.38 -9.52
N TYR A 127 0.38 4.98 -8.42
CA TYR A 127 0.93 4.99 -7.08
C TYR A 127 1.27 3.58 -6.65
N ASP A 128 2.40 3.43 -5.95
CA ASP A 128 2.73 2.22 -5.21
C ASP A 128 2.72 2.50 -3.72
N LEU A 129 1.82 1.81 -3.03
CA LEU A 129 1.64 1.88 -1.58
C LEU A 129 2.25 0.62 -0.99
N SER A 130 3.16 0.74 -0.04
CA SER A 130 3.73 -0.41 0.65
C SER A 130 3.87 -0.21 2.14
N SER A 131 3.96 -1.31 2.88
CA SER A 131 4.40 -1.27 4.26
C SER A 131 5.82 -0.71 4.31
N PHE A 132 6.07 0.24 5.21
CA PHE A 132 7.42 0.77 5.37
C PHE A 132 8.35 -0.24 6.08
N TYR A 133 7.79 -1.09 6.95
CA TYR A 133 8.50 -2.11 7.73
C TYR A 133 7.96 -3.51 7.42
N ILE A 134 8.86 -4.50 7.36
CA ILE A 134 8.54 -5.91 7.06
C ILE A 134 7.62 -6.48 8.14
N GLY A 135 7.96 -6.26 9.41
CA GLY A 135 7.21 -6.70 10.58
C GLY A 135 5.84 -6.04 10.72
N HIS A 136 5.51 -5.07 9.88
CA HIS A 136 4.21 -4.41 9.86
C HIS A 136 3.32 -4.83 8.68
N ASN A 137 3.71 -5.81 7.86
CA ASN A 137 2.93 -6.27 6.70
C ASN A 137 1.43 -6.54 7.02
N ARG A 138 1.14 -7.27 8.10
CA ARG A 138 -0.26 -7.49 8.53
C ARG A 138 -0.96 -6.24 9.03
N SER A 139 -0.25 -5.41 9.77
CA SER A 139 -0.79 -4.13 10.25
C SER A 139 -1.06 -3.18 9.09
N PHE A 140 -0.23 -3.20 8.04
CA PHE A 140 -0.46 -2.46 6.81
C PHE A 140 -1.78 -2.89 6.16
N CYS A 141 -2.02 -4.19 5.98
CA CYS A 141 -3.27 -4.69 5.40
C CYS A 141 -4.50 -4.23 6.20
N LEU A 142 -4.46 -4.39 7.54
CA LEU A 142 -5.53 -3.92 8.43
C LEU A 142 -5.77 -2.41 8.36
N LEU A 143 -4.70 -1.61 8.29
CA LEU A 143 -4.80 -0.16 8.21
C LEU A 143 -5.28 0.31 6.84
N LEU A 144 -4.90 -0.39 5.78
CA LEU A 144 -5.37 -0.16 4.42
C LEU A 144 -6.86 -0.44 4.33
N GLU A 145 -7.34 -1.57 4.88
CA GLU A 145 -8.76 -1.87 5.00
C GLU A 145 -9.52 -0.77 5.74
N ARG A 146 -9.07 -0.39 6.94
CA ARG A 146 -9.70 0.70 7.71
C ARG A 146 -9.69 2.03 6.98
N SER A 147 -8.68 2.30 6.17
CA SER A 147 -8.61 3.52 5.36
C SER A 147 -9.59 3.45 4.19
N ALA A 148 -9.74 2.29 3.55
CA ALA A 148 -10.72 2.05 2.50
C ALA A 148 -12.15 2.11 3.02
N GLU A 149 -12.43 1.60 4.23
CA GLU A 149 -13.75 1.73 4.88
C GLU A 149 -14.14 3.19 5.09
N ILE A 150 -13.22 3.99 5.63
CA ILE A 150 -13.45 5.41 5.85
C ILE A 150 -13.63 6.13 4.52
N PHE A 151 -12.78 5.84 3.54
CA PHE A 151 -12.91 6.41 2.21
C PHE A 151 -14.27 6.08 1.58
N ASN A 152 -14.76 4.85 1.80
CA ASN A 152 -16.05 4.42 1.28
C ASN A 152 -17.21 5.23 1.89
N ASN A 153 -17.09 5.58 3.16
CA ASN A 153 -18.09 6.33 3.92
C ASN A 153 -18.01 7.86 3.73
N ILE A 154 -17.00 8.39 3.04
CA ILE A 154 -16.95 9.81 2.67
C ILE A 154 -17.91 10.01 1.48
N GLU A 155 -18.94 10.82 1.68
CA GLU A 155 -19.80 11.25 0.59
C GLU A 155 -19.00 12.08 -0.42
N PRO A 156 -19.23 11.90 -1.74
CA PRO A 156 -18.69 12.84 -2.72
C PRO A 156 -19.31 14.22 -2.47
N ASN A 157 -18.48 15.25 -2.27
CA ASN A 157 -18.95 16.64 -2.19
C ASN A 157 -19.82 16.93 -3.42
N ARG A 158 -21.14 17.08 -3.23
CA ARG A 158 -22.12 17.40 -4.28
C ARG A 158 -22.12 18.88 -4.70
N ASN A 159 -21.11 19.67 -4.31
CA ASN A 159 -21.11 21.13 -4.46
C ASN A 159 -20.00 21.68 -5.38
N GLU A 160 -19.82 21.10 -6.55
CA GLU A 160 -19.13 21.77 -7.68
C GLU A 160 -20.06 21.75 -8.90
N GLY A 161 -21.14 22.54 -8.85
CA GLY A 161 -22.14 22.47 -9.92
C GLY A 161 -23.33 23.41 -9.82
N VAL A 162 -23.19 24.62 -9.26
CA VAL A 162 -24.13 25.72 -9.56
C VAL A 162 -23.36 27.04 -9.54
N LYS A 163 -22.83 27.44 -10.69
CA LYS A 163 -22.88 28.84 -11.10
C LYS A 163 -23.76 28.88 -12.34
N LEU A 164 -25.05 29.11 -12.10
CA LEU A 164 -25.95 29.59 -13.14
C LEU A 164 -25.47 30.99 -13.56
N SER A 165 -25.46 31.18 -14.87
CA SER A 165 -25.26 32.41 -15.64
C SER A 165 -25.77 33.68 -14.98
#